data_AF-A0A545TNZ1-F1
#
_entry.id   AF-A0A545TNZ1-F1
#
_cell.length_a   1.000
_cell.length_b   1.000
_cell.length_c   1.000
_cell.angle_alpha   90.00
_cell.angle_beta   90.00
_cell.angle_gamma   90.00
#
_symmetry.space_group_name_H-M   'P 1'
#
loop_
_entity.id
_entity.type
_entity.pdbx_description
1 polymer ?
#
loop_
_entity_poly.entity_id
_entity_poly.type
_entity_poly.pdbx_seq_one_letter_code
_entity_poly.pdbx_strand_id
1 'polypeptide(L)' 'MPALVDGGVVVTEVAAICAYLADKFPEKRLAPEIGSADRATYYRYLFLAGNTIEPAFSPMAAGIEHPESRSV' A
#
# COMPACT_ATOMS: atom_id res chain seq x y z
N MET A 1 -1.73 -11.18 9.30
CA MET A 1 -0.98 -10.18 8.49
C MET A 1 -0.27 -10.88 7.35
N PRO A 2 -0.16 -10.26 6.16
CA PRO A 2 0.57 -10.81 5.03
C PRO A 2 2.08 -10.79 5.29
N ALA A 3 2.76 -11.87 4.89
CA ALA A 3 4.20 -12.03 4.99
C ALA A 3 4.71 -12.89 3.83
N LEU A 4 5.84 -12.50 3.25
CA LEU A 4 6.58 -13.23 2.23
C LEU A 4 7.95 -13.62 2.80
N VAL A 5 8.36 -14.87 2.60
CA VAL A 5 9.72 -15.32 2.91
C VAL A 5 10.44 -15.67 1.61
N ASP A 6 11.58 -15.03 1.36
CA ASP A 6 12.36 -15.21 0.14
C ASP A 6 13.85 -15.13 0.44
N GLY A 7 14.59 -16.20 0.13
CA GLY A 7 16.03 -16.28 0.42
C GLY A 7 16.40 -16.13 1.91
N GLY A 8 15.48 -16.44 2.83
CA GLY A 8 15.66 -16.23 4.28
C GLY A 8 15.34 -14.81 4.77
N VAL A 9 14.95 -13.90 3.88
CA VAL A 9 14.45 -12.57 4.23
C VAL A 9 12.94 -12.63 4.42
N VAL A 10 12.44 -12.01 5.48
CA VAL A 10 11.00 -11.83 5.73
C VAL A 10 10.60 -10.43 5.29
N VAL A 11 9.65 -10.35 4.35
CA VAL A 11 9.06 -9.10 3.86
C VAL A 11 7.63 -9.03 4.37
N THR A 12 7.32 -7.99 5.14
CA THR A 12 5.98 -7.67 5.66
C THR A 12 5.49 -6.37 5.02
N GLU A 13 4.20 -6.05 5.20
CA GLU A 13 3.46 -4.99 4.50
C GLU A 13 3.11 -5.31 3.04
N VAL A 14 1.83 -5.18 2.69
CA VAL A 14 1.33 -5.50 1.33
C VAL A 14 2.06 -4.68 0.27
N ALA A 15 2.21 -3.37 0.49
CA ALA A 15 2.88 -2.48 -0.45
C ALA A 15 4.35 -2.88 -0.67
N ALA A 16 5.05 -3.27 0.40
CA ALA A 16 6.45 -3.69 0.32
C ALA A 16 6.59 -5.04 -0.39
N ILE A 17 5.71 -6.01 -0.11
CA ILE A 17 5.68 -7.30 -0.81
C ILE A 17 5.45 -7.09 -2.32
N CYS A 18 4.49 -6.24 -2.70
CA CYS A 18 4.22 -5.92 -4.10
C CYS A 18 5.41 -5.24 -4.78
N ALA A 19 6.03 -4.25 -4.15
CA ALA A 19 7.22 -3.59 -4.68
C ALA A 19 8.40 -4.56 -4.81
N TYR A 20 8.64 -5.39 -3.78
CA TYR A 20 9.69 -6.39 -3.76
C TYR A 20 9.57 -7.39 -4.92
N LEU A 21 8.36 -7.92 -5.14
CA LEU A 21 8.11 -8.84 -6.25
C LEU A 21 8.23 -8.15 -7.62
N ALA A 22 7.82 -6.87 -7.73
CA ALA A 22 7.96 -6.12 -8.96
C ALA A 22 9.44 -5.86 -9.32
N ASP A 23 10.28 -5.55 -8.33
CA ASP A 23 11.71 -5.31 -8.54
C ASP A 23 12.48 -6.63 -8.72
N LYS A 24 12.05 -7.74 -8.09
CA LYS A 24 12.67 -9.07 -8.26
C LYS A 24 12.39 -9.68 -9.64
N PHE A 25 11.22 -9.39 -10.23
CA PHE A 25 10.78 -9.93 -11.52
C PHE A 25 10.44 -8.82 -12.52
N PRO A 26 11.40 -7.97 -12.93
CA PRO A 26 11.14 -6.81 -13.78
C PRO A 26 10.57 -7.21 -15.14
N GLU A 27 10.87 -8.40 -15.65
CA GLU A 27 10.35 -8.94 -16.91
C GLU A 27 8.82 -9.15 -16.90
N LYS A 28 8.21 -9.20 -15.70
CA LYS A 28 6.76 -9.34 -15.53
C LYS A 28 6.03 -7.99 -15.61
N ARG A 29 6.76 -6.87 -15.60
CA ARG A 29 6.20 -5.51 -15.73
C ARG A 29 5.09 -5.22 -14.72
N LEU A 30 5.29 -5.65 -13.46
CA LEU A 30 4.34 -5.45 -12.36
C LEU A 30 4.33 -4.02 -11.81
N ALA A 31 5.36 -3.23 -12.14
CA ALA A 31 5.47 -1.81 -11.86
C ALA A 31 6.04 -1.10 -13.08
N PRO A 32 5.84 0.24 -13.21
CA PRO A 32 6.55 1.01 -14.22
C PRO A 32 8.06 0.90 -14.07
N GLU A 33 8.80 1.17 -15.14
CA GLU A 33 10.26 1.13 -15.12
C GLU A 33 10.84 2.08 -14.05
N ILE A 34 11.95 1.66 -13.43
CA ILE A 34 12.67 2.50 -12.47
C ILE A 34 13.15 3.77 -13.19
N GLY A 35 12.88 4.93 -12.58
CA GLY A 35 13.23 6.24 -13.16
C GLY A 35 12.17 6.82 -14.11
N SER A 36 11.14 6.05 -14.49
CA SER A 36 10.00 6.60 -15.23
C SER A 36 9.19 7.57 -14.37
N ALA A 37 8.67 8.65 -14.97
CA ALA A 37 7.75 9.58 -14.31
C ALA A 37 6.48 8.87 -13.80
N ASP A 38 6.06 7.78 -14.44
CA ASP A 38 4.87 7.00 -14.06
C ASP A 38 5.03 6.32 -12.69
N ARG A 39 6.27 6.14 -12.20
CA ARG A 39 6.53 5.65 -10.83
C ARG A 39 5.91 6.55 -9.78
N ALA A 40 5.77 7.86 -10.03
CA ALA A 40 5.12 8.78 -9.08
C ALA A 40 3.65 8.38 -8.83
N THR A 41 2.91 8.11 -9.90
CA THR A 41 1.52 7.65 -9.83
C THR A 41 1.42 6.26 -9.22
N TYR A 42 2.33 5.35 -9.59
CA TYR A 42 2.41 4.01 -9.00
C TYR A 42 2.59 4.06 -7.48
N TYR A 43 3.58 4.81 -6.97
CA TYR A 43 3.82 4.93 -5.54
C TYR A 43 2.63 5.55 -4.80
N ARG A 44 2.03 6.60 -5.37
CA ARG A 44 0.84 7.22 -4.77
C ARG A 44 -0.24 6.19 -4.49
N TYR A 45 -0.58 5.34 -5.46
CA TYR A 45 -1.63 4.35 -5.30
C TYR A 45 -1.21 3.11 -4.51
N LEU A 46 0.05 2.66 -4.65
CA LEU A 46 0.58 1.52 -3.90
C LEU A 46 0.48 1.73 -2.38
N PHE A 47 0.70 2.97 -1.93
CA PHE A 47 0.69 3.32 -0.52
C PHE A 47 -0.65 3.88 -0.01
N LEU A 48 -1.55 4.32 -0.89
CA LEU A 48 -2.83 4.94 -0.50
C LEU A 48 -3.72 3.99 0.32
N ALA A 49 -3.79 2.72 -0.07
CA ALA A 49 -4.67 1.75 0.58
C ALA A 49 -4.31 1.57 2.06
N GLY A 50 -3.06 1.21 2.37
CA GLY A 50 -2.61 0.97 3.74
C GLY A 50 -2.45 2.22 4.60
N ASN A 51 -2.11 3.37 4.01
CA ASN A 51 -1.84 4.59 4.78
C ASN A 51 -3.04 5.52 4.94
N THR A 52 -4.10 5.34 4.15
CA THR A 52 -5.26 6.24 4.18
C THR A 52 -6.56 5.47 4.25
N ILE A 53 -6.79 4.52 3.36
CA ILE A 53 -8.08 3.82 3.26
C ILE A 53 -8.27 2.90 4.48
N GLU A 54 -7.32 2.01 4.76
CA GLU A 54 -7.38 1.10 5.91
C GLU A 54 -7.57 1.84 7.26
N PRO A 55 -6.75 2.86 7.61
CA PRO A 55 -6.93 3.56 8.88
C PRO A 55 -8.23 4.38 8.95
N ALA A 56 -8.82 4.79 7.81
CA ALA A 56 -10.11 5.47 7.80
C ALA A 56 -11.25 4.55 8.29
N PHE A 57 -11.10 3.23 8.20
CA PHE A 57 -12.06 2.26 8.74
C PHE A 57 -11.83 1.92 10.22
N SER A 58 -10.67 2.26 10.79
CA SER A 58 -10.35 1.95 12.19
C SER A 58 -11.35 2.55 13.19
N PRO A 59 -11.83 3.81 13.06
CA PRO A 59 -12.86 4.35 13.94
C PRO A 59 -14.17 3.55 13.87
N MET A 60 -14.60 3.17 12.68
CA MET A 60 -15.80 2.33 12.50
C MET A 60 -15.65 0.99 13.21
N ALA A 61 -14.51 0.31 13.03
CA ALA A 61 -14.24 -0.96 13.70
C ALA A 61 -14.17 -0.82 15.24
N ALA A 62 -13.77 0.35 15.73
CA ALA A 62 -13.75 0.70 17.16
C ALA A 62 -15.11 1.20 17.70
N GLY A 63 -16.15 1.29 16.87
CA GLY A 63 -17.46 1.83 17.25
C GLY A 63 -17.47 3.35 17.46
N ILE A 64 -16.48 4.06 16.94
CA ILE A 64 -16.39 5.52 16.99
C ILE A 64 -17.18 6.09 15.81
N GLU A 65 -18.27 6.79 16.10
CA GLU A 65 -19.06 7.49 15.09
C GLU A 65 -18.34 8.74 14.57
N HIS A 66 -18.47 9.00 13.27
CA HIS A 66 -18.00 10.26 12.70
C HIS A 66 -18.82 11.39 13.29
N PRO A 67 -18.20 12.47 13.82
CA PRO A 67 -18.95 13.60 14.33
C PRO A 67 -19.86 14.18 13.24
N GLU A 68 -21.10 14.48 13.58
CA GLU A 68 -22.05 15.17 12.70
C GLU A 68 -21.38 16.38 12.04
N SER A 69 -21.59 16.57 10.74
CA SER A 69 -21.07 17.73 10.03
C SER A 69 -21.70 18.99 10.63
N ARG A 70 -20.93 19.77 11.38
CA ARG A 70 -21.36 21.09 11.80
C ARG A 70 -21.29 22.02 10.59
N SER A 71 -22.44 22.38 10.04
CA SER A 71 -22.56 23.52 9.14
C SER A 71 -22.12 24.76 9.89
N VAL A 72 -21.06 25.40 9.38
CA VAL A 72 -20.58 26.72 9.82
C VAL A 72 -21.47 27.79 9.18
#